data_AF-A0A9D8JCL2-F1
#
_entry.id   AF-A0A9D8JCL2-F1
#
_cell.length_a   1.000
_cell.length_b   1.000
_cell.length_c   1.000
_cell.angle_alpha   90.00
_cell.angle_beta   90.00
_cell.angle_gamma   90.00
#
_symmetry.space_group_name_H-M   'P 1'
#
loop_
_entity.id
_entity.type
_entity.pdbx_description
1 polymer ?
#
loop_
_entity_poly.entity_id
_entity_poly.type
_entity_poly.pdbx_seq_one_letter_code
_entity_poly.pdbx_strand_id
1 'polypeptide(L)'
;MLWVRIPPRLPPSSRLRTNPVAKDDAFWLNAAYIVFLLLTAYVTFKAAETIGIQTGWLERFEWFHYAAYLVSGAAGVGAAWALRADPARNEYFLAAIGELRKVAWPSWPDTKRMTLVVCIVVGIFAVIVGVFDFFWSWTLKHLIA
;
A
#
# COMPACT_ATOMS: atom_id res chain seq x y z
N MET A 1 15.29 -27.00 10.26
CA MET A 1 15.33 -26.37 11.60
C MET A 1 15.44 -24.86 11.40
N LEU A 2 14.39 -24.14 11.80
CA LEU A 2 14.14 -22.73 11.54
C LEU A 2 15.25 -21.79 12.04
N TRP A 3 15.77 -20.95 11.15
CA TRP A 3 16.48 -19.72 11.51
C TRP A 3 15.63 -18.51 11.13
N VAL A 4 14.49 -18.32 11.80
CA VAL A 4 13.83 -17.02 11.84
C VAL A 4 14.60 -16.18 12.85
N ARG A 5 15.60 -15.46 12.35
CA ARG A 5 16.43 -14.56 13.16
C ARG A 5 15.55 -13.37 13.53
N ILE A 6 14.96 -13.42 14.73
CA ILE A 6 14.22 -12.31 15.35
C ILE A 6 15.16 -11.08 15.33
N PRO A 7 14.74 -9.90 14.82
CA PRO A 7 15.58 -8.72 14.87
C PRO A 7 15.94 -8.39 16.33
N PRO A 8 17.15 -7.87 16.59
CA PRO A 8 17.58 -7.56 17.96
C PRO A 8 16.58 -6.63 18.63
N ARG A 9 16.24 -6.93 19.90
CA ARG A 9 15.42 -6.05 20.74
C ARG A 9 16.03 -4.65 20.68
N LEU A 10 15.24 -3.69 20.22
CA LEU A 10 15.65 -2.29 20.22
C LEU A 10 16.07 -1.89 21.64
N PRO A 11 17.16 -1.13 21.81
CA PRO A 11 17.61 -0.69 23.12
C PRO A 11 16.52 0.15 23.81
N PRO A 12 16.51 0.20 25.15
CA PRO A 12 15.48 0.94 25.90
C PRO A 12 15.44 2.41 25.44
N SER A 13 14.22 2.89 25.21
CA SER A 13 13.85 4.18 24.61
C SER A 13 14.42 5.42 25.31
N SER A 14 15.06 5.27 26.47
CA SER A 14 15.63 6.36 27.26
C SER A 14 16.85 7.06 26.64
N ARG A 15 17.45 6.51 25.58
CA ARG A 15 18.61 7.11 24.89
C ARG A 15 18.33 7.74 23.52
N LEU A 16 17.11 7.64 23.01
CA LEU A 16 16.69 8.42 21.84
C LEU A 16 16.28 9.81 22.30
N ARG A 17 17.33 10.60 22.57
CA ARG A 17 17.39 12.04 22.79
C ARG A 17 16.09 12.79 22.41
N THR A 18 15.36 13.20 23.44
CA THR A 18 14.52 14.39 23.60
C THR A 18 14.41 15.34 22.39
N ASN A 19 13.84 14.88 21.28
CA ASN A 19 13.08 15.80 20.44
C ASN A 19 11.69 15.84 21.08
N PRO A 20 11.14 17.01 21.44
CA PRO A 20 9.73 17.08 21.75
C PRO A 20 9.03 16.43 20.56
N VAL A 21 8.23 15.39 20.78
CA VAL A 21 7.40 14.80 19.73
C VAL A 21 6.72 15.98 19.07
N ALA A 22 7.16 16.33 17.86
CA ALA A 22 6.62 17.49 17.18
C ALA A 22 5.13 17.16 17.09
N LYS A 23 4.28 18.08 17.55
CA LYS A 23 2.80 17.91 17.54
C LYS A 23 2.30 17.35 16.19
N ASP A 24 3.05 17.67 15.14
CA ASP A 24 2.87 17.24 13.76
C ASP A 24 3.03 15.72 13.54
N ASP A 25 3.96 15.03 14.22
CA ASP A 25 4.24 13.60 13.99
C ASP A 25 3.06 12.73 14.47
N ALA A 26 2.48 13.09 15.62
CA ALA A 26 1.27 12.47 16.14
C ALA A 26 0.05 12.76 15.26
N PHE A 27 -0.02 13.95 14.64
CA PHE A 27 -1.08 14.29 13.68
C PHE A 27 -1.04 13.39 12.45
N TRP A 28 0.14 13.22 11.83
CA TRP A 28 0.31 12.35 10.66
C TRP A 28 0.03 10.88 10.97
N LEU A 29 0.44 10.41 12.15
CA LEU A 29 0.14 9.05 12.59
C LEU A 29 -1.37 8.84 12.79
N ASN A 30 -2.05 9.81 13.42
CA ASN A 30 -3.50 9.74 13.60
C ASN A 30 -4.24 9.77 12.26
N ALA A 31 -3.79 10.59 11.32
CA ALA A 31 -4.32 10.61 9.96
C ALA A 31 -4.13 9.26 9.26
N ALA A 32 -2.95 8.63 9.37
CA ALA A 32 -2.69 7.31 8.79
C ALA A 32 -3.63 6.22 9.34
N TYR A 33 -3.89 6.24 10.65
CA TYR A 33 -4.86 5.31 11.26
C TYR A 33 -6.30 5.56 10.79
N ILE A 34 -6.70 6.83 10.57
CA ILE A 34 -8.02 7.15 10.01
C ILE A 34 -8.14 6.62 8.58
N VAL A 35 -7.10 6.83 7.76
CA VAL A 35 -7.07 6.27 6.39
C VAL A 35 -7.13 4.75 6.42
N PHE A 36 -6.37 4.10 7.30
CA PHE A 36 -6.41 2.64 7.47
C PHE A 36 -7.79 2.13 7.90
N LEU A 37 -8.45 2.83 8.82
CA LEU A 37 -9.83 2.54 9.22
C LEU A 37 -10.77 2.62 8.02
N LEU A 38 -10.71 3.70 7.24
CA LEU A 38 -11.56 3.90 6.07
C LEU A 38 -11.31 2.85 4.99
N LEU A 39 -10.05 2.52 4.71
CA LEU A 39 -9.69 1.48 3.75
C LEU A 39 -10.19 0.10 4.20
N THR A 40 -10.00 -0.25 5.47
CA THR A 40 -10.45 -1.53 6.01
C THR A 40 -11.98 -1.63 6.01
N ALA A 41 -12.67 -0.55 6.38
CA ALA A 41 -14.13 -0.48 6.31
C ALA A 41 -14.60 -0.62 4.86
N TYR A 42 -13.99 0.11 3.91
CA TYR A 42 -14.34 0.04 2.49
C TYR A 42 -14.14 -1.37 1.91
N VAL A 43 -13.00 -1.99 2.17
CA VAL A 43 -12.72 -3.36 1.69
C VAL A 43 -13.69 -4.36 2.30
N THR A 44 -13.98 -4.25 3.61
CA THR A 44 -14.94 -5.12 4.29
C THR A 44 -16.34 -4.93 3.74
N PHE A 45 -16.74 -3.70 3.43
CA PHE A 45 -18.01 -3.38 2.80
C PHE A 45 -18.13 -4.00 1.41
N LYS A 46 -17.12 -3.82 0.54
CA LYS A 46 -17.12 -4.45 -0.80
C LYS A 46 -17.14 -5.97 -0.73
N ALA A 47 -16.44 -6.56 0.25
CA ALA A 47 -16.48 -8.00 0.48
C ALA A 47 -17.88 -8.46 0.92
N ALA A 48 -18.51 -7.76 1.87
CA ALA A 48 -19.86 -8.07 2.35
C ALA A 48 -20.92 -7.95 1.26
N GLU A 49 -20.86 -6.91 0.41
CA GLU A 49 -21.74 -6.79 -0.75
C GLU A 49 -21.56 -7.93 -1.75
N THR A 50 -20.30 -8.30 -2.05
CA THR A 50 -19.99 -9.38 -2.99
C THR A 50 -20.57 -10.70 -2.50
N ILE A 51 -20.42 -11.00 -1.21
CA ILE A 51 -21.02 -12.17 -0.58
C ILE A 51 -22.55 -12.10 -0.62
N GLY A 52 -23.12 -10.92 -0.33
CA GLY A 52 -24.57 -10.70 -0.37
C GLY A 52 -25.19 -10.91 -1.75
N ILE A 53 -24.50 -10.50 -2.82
CA ILE A 53 -24.93 -10.71 -4.20
C ILE A 53 -24.81 -12.19 -4.58
N GLN A 54 -23.68 -12.84 -4.27
CA GLN A 54 -23.46 -14.25 -4.61
C GLN A 54 -24.43 -15.21 -3.91
N THR A 55 -24.86 -14.87 -2.70
CA THR A 55 -25.82 -15.68 -1.92
C THR A 55 -27.28 -15.30 -2.19
N GLY A 56 -27.54 -14.22 -2.95
CA GLY A 56 -28.88 -13.66 -3.17
C GLY A 56 -29.50 -13.01 -1.92
N TRP A 57 -28.72 -12.83 -0.84
CA TRP A 57 -29.20 -12.27 0.42
C TRP A 57 -29.52 -10.79 0.29
N LEU A 58 -28.82 -10.08 -0.61
CA LEU A 58 -29.04 -8.67 -0.87
C LEU A 58 -30.47 -8.37 -1.35
N GLU A 59 -31.03 -9.25 -2.17
CA GLU A 59 -32.39 -9.13 -2.71
C GLU A 59 -33.44 -9.70 -1.74
N ARG A 60 -33.05 -10.67 -0.91
CA ARG A 60 -33.96 -11.36 0.03
C ARG A 60 -34.19 -10.60 1.33
N PHE A 61 -33.21 -9.84 1.80
CA PHE A 61 -33.23 -9.19 3.10
C PHE A 61 -32.84 -7.72 3.01
N GLU A 62 -33.84 -6.83 3.09
CA GLU A 62 -33.62 -5.37 3.04
C GLU A 62 -32.68 -4.87 4.15
N TRP A 63 -32.65 -5.55 5.30
CA TRP A 63 -31.78 -5.19 6.42
C TRP A 63 -30.29 -5.51 6.18
N PHE A 64 -29.98 -6.34 5.18
CA PHE A 64 -28.61 -6.79 4.91
C PHE A 64 -27.68 -5.63 4.53
N HIS A 65 -28.20 -4.62 3.81
CA HIS A 65 -27.40 -3.45 3.45
C HIS A 65 -26.99 -2.63 4.68
N TYR A 66 -27.90 -2.44 5.64
CA TYR A 66 -27.60 -1.78 6.90
C TYR A 66 -26.64 -2.59 7.77
N ALA A 67 -26.82 -3.92 7.83
CA ALA A 67 -25.89 -4.79 8.54
C ALA A 67 -24.47 -4.76 7.94
N ALA A 68 -24.35 -4.72 6.61
CA ALA A 68 -23.06 -4.60 5.94
C ALA A 68 -22.33 -3.28 6.29
N TYR A 69 -23.06 -2.16 6.40
CA TYR A 69 -22.47 -0.89 6.87
C TYR A 69 -22.00 -0.97 8.32
N LEU A 70 -22.79 -1.58 9.21
CA LEU A 70 -22.42 -1.72 10.62
C LEU A 70 -21.20 -2.63 10.81
N VAL A 71 -21.19 -3.79 10.14
CA VAL A 71 -20.09 -4.75 10.21
C VAL A 71 -18.80 -4.15 9.64
N SER A 72 -18.88 -3.45 8.50
CA SER A 72 -17.71 -2.81 7.90
C SER A 72 -17.16 -1.67 8.76
N GLY A 73 -18.03 -0.82 9.34
CA GLY A 73 -17.63 0.21 10.29
C GLY A 73 -16.96 -0.38 11.54
N ALA A 74 -17.58 -1.40 12.13
CA ALA A 74 -17.03 -2.09 13.30
C ALA A 74 -15.69 -2.78 13.00
N ALA A 75 -15.56 -3.41 11.83
CA ALA A 75 -14.31 -4.03 11.39
C ALA A 75 -13.20 -2.99 11.20
N GLY A 76 -13.50 -1.85 10.58
CA GLY A 76 -12.55 -0.75 10.42
C GLY A 76 -12.07 -0.19 11.77
N VAL A 77 -12.99 0.08 12.69
CA VAL A 77 -12.67 0.57 14.04
C VAL A 77 -11.87 -0.47 14.83
N GLY A 78 -12.29 -1.73 14.80
CA GLY A 78 -11.62 -2.83 15.49
C GLY A 78 -10.19 -3.04 14.98
N ALA A 79 -9.98 -2.99 13.66
CA ALA A 79 -8.66 -3.10 13.06
C ALA A 79 -7.74 -1.93 13.43
N ALA A 80 -8.25 -0.69 13.38
CA ALA A 80 -7.48 0.49 13.77
C ALA A 80 -7.14 0.51 15.26
N TRP A 81 -8.07 0.07 16.12
CA TRP A 81 -7.83 -0.07 17.56
C TRP A 81 -6.77 -1.12 17.86
N ALA A 82 -6.87 -2.31 17.26
CA ALA A 82 -5.88 -3.38 17.44
C ALA A 82 -4.47 -2.95 17.00
N LEU A 83 -4.37 -2.12 15.95
CA LEU A 83 -3.09 -1.59 15.48
C LEU A 83 -2.51 -0.54 16.45
N ARG A 84 -3.37 0.24 17.11
CA ARG A 84 -2.98 1.27 18.11
C ARG A 84 -2.69 0.69 19.50
N ALA A 85 -3.18 -0.49 19.82
CA ALA A 85 -3.10 -1.07 21.16
C ALA A 85 -1.68 -1.43 21.59
N ASP A 86 -0.77 -1.72 20.64
CA ASP A 86 0.61 -2.08 20.91
C ASP A 86 1.52 -0.82 20.94
N PRO A 87 2.05 -0.42 22.12
CA PRO A 87 2.87 0.78 22.24
C PRO A 87 4.19 0.67 21.46
N ALA A 88 4.75 -0.53 21.31
CA ALA A 88 6.01 -0.73 20.58
C ALA A 88 5.83 -0.46 19.08
N ARG A 89 4.66 -0.80 18.51
CA ARG A 89 4.32 -0.49 17.10
C ARG A 89 4.11 1.00 16.88
N ASN A 90 3.45 1.66 17.84
CA ASN A 90 3.20 3.10 17.75
C ASN A 90 4.51 3.89 17.73
N GLU A 91 5.45 3.57 18.63
CA GLU A 91 6.78 4.18 18.65
C GLU A 91 7.57 3.93 17.35
N TYR A 92 7.48 2.71 16.79
CA TYR A 92 8.10 2.39 15.51
C TYR A 92 7.57 3.26 14.36
N PHE A 93 6.24 3.46 14.28
CA PHE A 93 5.65 4.30 13.24
C PHE A 93 6.02 5.78 13.38
N LEU A 94 6.09 6.29 14.61
CA LEU A 94 6.55 7.66 14.86
C LEU A 94 8.01 7.84 14.42
N ALA A 95 8.89 6.88 14.74
CA ALA A 95 10.27 6.90 14.30
C ALA A 95 10.38 6.87 12.76
N ALA A 96 9.57 6.04 12.09
CA ALA A 96 9.53 5.97 10.63
C ALA A 96 9.11 7.30 9.98
N ILE A 97 8.10 8.00 10.53
CA ILE A 97 7.68 9.33 10.06
C ILE A 97 8.83 10.34 10.21
N GLY A 98 9.54 10.29 11.35
CA GLY A 98 10.71 11.13 11.60
C GLY A 98 11.84 10.92 10.58
N GLU A 99 12.08 9.68 10.16
CA GLU A 99 13.05 9.37 9.09
C GLU A 99 12.56 9.79 7.71
N LEU A 100 11.28 9.59 7.39
CA LEU A 100 10.69 10.00 6.11
C LEU A 100 10.76 11.51 5.89
N ARG A 101 10.69 12.33 6.93
CA ARG A 101 10.85 13.79 6.83
C ARG A 101 12.25 14.22 6.39
N LYS A 102 13.27 13.38 6.62
CA LYS A 102 14.64 13.64 6.17
C LYS A 102 14.82 13.32 4.69
N VAL A 103 13.90 12.59 4.07
CA VAL A 103 13.96 12.27 2.66
C VAL A 103 13.67 13.55 1.87
N ALA A 104 14.70 14.06 1.19
CA ALA A 104 14.55 15.14 0.24
C ALA A 104 13.78 14.60 -0.98
N TRP A 105 12.50 14.96 -1.09
CA TRP A 105 11.71 14.61 -2.27
C TRP A 105 12.19 15.42 -3.47
N PRO A 106 12.50 14.76 -4.61
CA PRO A 106 13.03 15.44 -5.79
C PRO A 106 12.01 16.43 -6.35
N SER A 107 12.52 17.50 -6.98
CA SER A 107 11.67 18.48 -7.62
C SER A 107 11.02 17.90 -8.89
N TRP A 108 9.84 18.41 -9.29
CA TRP A 108 9.12 17.95 -10.49
C TRP A 108 9.99 17.90 -11.76
N PRO A 109 10.86 18.90 -12.05
CA PRO A 109 11.80 18.83 -13.16
C PRO A 109 12.79 17.67 -13.08
N ASP A 110 13.32 17.38 -11.89
CA ASP A 110 14.32 16.32 -11.70
C ASP A 110 13.69 14.93 -11.92
N THR A 111 12.49 14.71 -11.38
CA THR A 111 11.72 13.48 -11.60
C THR A 111 11.48 13.23 -13.08
N LYS A 112 11.10 14.27 -13.85
CA LYS A 112 10.87 14.16 -15.30
C LYS A 112 12.14 13.80 -16.06
N ARG A 113 13.29 14.35 -15.67
CA ARG A 113 14.58 14.03 -16.32
C ARG A 113 14.94 12.57 -16.09
N MET A 114 14.78 12.07 -14.87
CA MET A 114 15.07 10.67 -14.52
C MET A 114 14.13 9.69 -15.24
N THR A 115 12.82 9.98 -15.30
CA THR A 115 11.87 9.11 -16.01
C THR A 115 12.02 9.16 -17.52
N LEU A 116 12.34 10.33 -18.10
CA LEU A 116 12.58 10.47 -19.53
C LEU A 116 13.73 9.59 -20.02
N VAL A 117 14.80 9.47 -19.25
CA VAL A 117 15.91 8.55 -19.57
C VAL A 117 15.40 7.11 -19.65
N VAL A 118 14.61 6.67 -18.68
CA VAL A 118 14.03 5.31 -18.67
C VAL A 118 13.11 5.12 -19.88
N CYS A 119 12.24 6.09 -20.20
CA CYS A 119 11.36 6.03 -21.37
C CYS A 119 12.14 5.90 -22.68
N ILE A 120 13.26 6.61 -22.84
CA ILE A 120 14.11 6.50 -24.03
C ILE A 120 14.72 5.10 -24.12
N VAL A 121 15.31 4.59 -23.03
CA VAL A 121 15.95 3.27 -23.01
C VAL A 121 14.93 2.17 -23.31
N VAL A 122 13.76 2.20 -22.67
CA VAL A 122 12.66 1.26 -22.95
C VAL A 122 12.17 1.39 -24.40
N GLY A 123 12.08 2.61 -24.93
CA GLY A 123 11.72 2.85 -26.32
C GLY A 123 12.69 2.22 -27.31
N ILE A 124 14.00 2.31 -27.06
CA ILE A 124 15.04 1.67 -27.89
C ILE A 124 14.87 0.14 -27.85
N PHE A 125 14.69 -0.45 -26.66
CA PHE A 125 14.46 -1.89 -26.55
C PHE A 125 13.18 -2.34 -27.26
N ALA A 126 12.09 -1.57 -27.16
CA ALA A 126 10.84 -1.85 -27.84
C ALA A 126 11.01 -1.85 -29.37
N VAL A 127 11.79 -0.90 -29.92
CA VAL A 127 12.10 -0.87 -31.35
C VAL A 127 12.92 -2.08 -31.77
N ILE A 128 13.97 -2.43 -31.02
CA ILE A 128 14.80 -3.60 -31.32
C ILE A 128 13.95 -4.87 -31.33
N VAL A 129 13.21 -5.13 -30.26
CA VAL A 129 12.34 -6.31 -30.16
C VAL A 129 11.29 -6.32 -31.27
N GLY A 130 10.65 -5.18 -31.54
CA GLY A 130 9.67 -5.09 -32.62
C GLY A 130 10.24 -5.39 -34.02
N VAL A 131 11.49 -4.99 -34.29
CA VAL A 131 12.19 -5.35 -35.54
C VAL A 131 12.47 -6.85 -35.60
N PHE A 132 12.91 -7.46 -34.50
CA PHE A 132 13.12 -8.91 -34.43
C PHE A 132 11.82 -9.68 -34.63
N ASP A 133 10.72 -9.24 -34.02
CA ASP A 133 9.39 -9.84 -34.19
C ASP A 133 8.92 -9.75 -35.65
N PHE A 134 9.13 -8.61 -36.29
CA PHE A 134 8.79 -8.42 -37.70
C PHE A 134 9.63 -9.31 -38.63
N PHE A 135 10.94 -9.37 -38.38
CA PHE A 135 11.86 -10.21 -39.14
C PHE A 135 11.45 -11.68 -39.05
N TRP A 136 11.18 -12.17 -37.83
CA TRP A 136 10.77 -13.56 -37.61
C TRP A 136 9.42 -13.88 -38.25
N SER A 137 8.45 -12.96 -38.14
CA SER A 137 7.15 -13.11 -38.80
C SER A 137 7.29 -13.20 -40.33
N TRP A 138 8.16 -12.39 -40.93
CA TRP A 138 8.44 -12.44 -42.37
C TRP A 138 9.12 -13.75 -42.79
N THR A 139 10.16 -14.17 -42.06
CA THR A 139 10.88 -15.42 -42.36
C THR A 139 9.99 -16.66 -42.23
N LEU A 140 9.18 -16.76 -41.17
CA LEU A 140 8.27 -17.89 -40.99
C LEU A 140 7.21 -17.96 -42.10
N LYS A 141 6.68 -16.82 -42.55
CA LYS A 141 5.73 -16.78 -43.67
C LYS A 141 6.32 -17.30 -44.98
N HIS A 142 7.60 -17.01 -45.23
CA HIS A 142 8.30 -17.48 -46.44
C HIS A 142 8.77 -18.94 -46.36
N LEU A 143 8.89 -19.50 -45.16
CA LEU A 143 9.35 -20.89 -44.97
C LEU A 143 8.19 -21.91 -44.98
N ILE A 144 6.98 -21.48 -44.58
CA ILE A 144 5.79 -22.33 -44.48
C ILE A 144 4.92 -22.26 -45.76
N ALA A 145 5.14 -21.24 -46.61
CA ALA A 145 4.55 -21.12 -47.95
C ALA A 145 5.45 -21.77 -49.00
#